data_AF-A0AAV4WAK2-F1
#
_entry.id   AF-A0AAV4WAK2-F1
#
_cell.length_a   1.000
_cell.length_b   1.000
_cell.length_c   1.000
_cell.angle_alpha   90.00
_cell.angle_beta   90.00
_cell.angle_gamma   90.00
#
_symmetry.space_group_name_H-M   'P 1'
#
loop_
_entity.id
_entity.type
_entity.pdbx_description
1 polymer ?
#
loop_
_entity_poly.entity_id
_entity_poly.type
_entity_poly.pdbx_seq_one_letter_code
_entity_poly.pdbx_strand_id
1 'polypeptide(L)'
;MVSASTMSEKTLLLARDSCNNRVSIQRRLGLLNGVTLIIGAIVGTGVFVSPKGVLKKTGSLGMALMVWTITGFLSMMGAICYTELGTTFPMSGCDFTYMRMCFGELPAFLYLWVYIVIIGPVGNAIAALTFANYVLQPFFATCSIPPSAIRLTAALVLCKYLI
;
A
#
# COMPACT_ATOMS: atom_id res chain seq x y z
N MET A 1 2.87 -18.81 -57.93
CA MET A 1 2.09 -17.64 -57.45
C MET A 1 1.13 -17.93 -56.28
N VAL A 2 1.22 -19.07 -55.57
CA VAL A 2 0.26 -19.43 -54.48
C VAL A 2 0.88 -19.38 -53.07
N SER A 3 2.18 -19.06 -52.94
CA SER A 3 2.91 -19.19 -51.67
C SER A 3 3.01 -17.91 -50.82
N ALA A 4 2.70 -16.73 -51.37
CA ALA A 4 2.86 -15.44 -50.69
C ALA A 4 1.57 -14.95 -50.00
N SER A 5 0.40 -15.28 -50.55
CA SER A 5 -0.90 -14.91 -49.98
C SER A 5 -1.26 -15.72 -48.72
N THR A 6 -0.82 -16.97 -48.64
CA THR A 6 -1.10 -17.88 -47.52
C THR A 6 -0.27 -17.59 -46.26
N MET A 7 0.85 -16.87 -46.38
CA MET A 7 1.71 -16.50 -45.24
C MET A 7 1.17 -15.27 -44.48
N SER A 8 0.53 -14.34 -45.19
CA SER A 8 -0.15 -13.17 -44.60
C SER A 8 -1.39 -13.57 -43.80
N GLU A 9 -2.18 -14.52 -44.30
CA GLU A 9 -3.39 -14.99 -43.64
C GLU A 9 -3.09 -15.77 -42.34
N LYS A 10 -2.04 -16.61 -42.33
CA LYS A 10 -1.57 -17.29 -41.12
C LYS A 10 -1.01 -16.32 -40.08
N THR A 11 -0.35 -15.24 -40.50
CA THR A 11 0.18 -14.20 -39.59
C THR A 11 -0.96 -13.36 -38.99
N LEU A 12 -2.00 -13.06 -39.78
CA LEU A 12 -3.22 -12.39 -39.31
C LEU A 12 -4.05 -13.26 -38.37
N LEU A 13 -4.13 -14.58 -38.60
CA LEU A 13 -4.79 -15.52 -37.71
C LEU A 13 -4.02 -15.68 -36.39
N LEU A 14 -2.68 -15.75 -36.42
CA LEU A 14 -1.84 -15.74 -35.21
C LEU A 14 -1.94 -14.42 -34.43
N ALA A 15 -2.05 -13.28 -35.11
CA ALA A 15 -2.30 -11.98 -34.48
C ALA A 15 -3.71 -11.88 -33.89
N ARG A 16 -4.71 -12.52 -34.52
CA ARG A 16 -6.10 -12.57 -34.04
C ARG A 16 -6.25 -13.48 -32.82
N ASP A 17 -5.56 -14.61 -32.78
CA ASP A 17 -5.52 -15.49 -31.60
C ASP A 17 -4.78 -14.84 -30.43
N SER A 18 -3.70 -14.09 -30.70
CA SER A 18 -2.99 -13.29 -29.70
C SER A 18 -3.86 -12.17 -29.11
N CYS A 19 -4.80 -11.62 -29.89
CA CYS A 19 -5.75 -10.59 -29.43
C CYS A 19 -6.94 -11.20 -28.66
N ASN A 20 -7.33 -12.44 -28.97
CA ASN A 20 -8.44 -13.13 -28.31
C ASN A 20 -8.04 -13.77 -26.97
N ASN A 21 -6.73 -13.92 -26.71
CA ASN A 21 -6.22 -14.38 -25.42
C ASN A 21 -5.87 -13.25 -24.45
N ARG A 22 -6.46 -12.05 -24.65
CA ARG A 22 -6.48 -11.05 -23.59
C ARG A 22 -7.32 -11.62 -22.46
N VAL A 23 -6.67 -12.10 -21.41
CA VAL A 23 -7.29 -12.39 -20.11
C VAL A 23 -7.97 -11.10 -19.65
N SER A 24 -9.24 -10.93 -20.03
CA SER A 24 -10.06 -9.82 -19.61
C SER A 24 -10.47 -10.13 -18.18
N ILE A 25 -9.94 -9.39 -17.21
CA ILE A 25 -10.39 -9.49 -15.83
C ILE A 25 -11.88 -9.16 -15.81
N GLN A 26 -12.71 -10.18 -15.57
CA GLN A 26 -14.13 -10.00 -15.32
C GLN A 26 -14.24 -9.09 -14.09
N ARG A 27 -14.69 -7.84 -14.30
CA ARG A 27 -14.88 -6.85 -13.22
C ARG A 27 -16.10 -7.25 -12.38
N ARG A 28 -15.94 -8.26 -11.54
CA ARG A 28 -16.95 -8.75 -10.59
C ARG A 28 -16.64 -8.31 -9.16
N LEU A 29 -16.20 -7.07 -8.98
CA LEU A 29 -16.14 -6.44 -7.66
C LEU A 29 -17.51 -5.78 -7.42
N GLY A 30 -18.35 -6.46 -6.63
CA GLY A 30 -19.57 -5.85 -6.11
C GLY A 30 -19.26 -4.78 -5.06
N LEU A 31 -20.24 -3.94 -4.76
CA LEU A 31 -20.10 -2.83 -3.80
C LEU A 31 -19.56 -3.31 -2.43
N LEU A 32 -20.17 -4.37 -1.88
CA LEU A 32 -19.75 -4.92 -0.58
C LEU A 32 -18.31 -5.45 -0.62
N ASN A 33 -17.94 -6.20 -1.66
CA ASN A 33 -16.59 -6.73 -1.82
C ASN A 33 -15.55 -5.60 -1.94
N GLY A 34 -15.89 -4.50 -2.62
CA GLY A 34 -15.04 -3.32 -2.71
C GLY A 34 -14.86 -2.62 -1.37
N VAL A 35 -15.94 -2.40 -0.62
CA VAL A 35 -15.91 -1.78 0.71
C VAL A 35 -15.07 -2.60 1.68
N THR A 36 -15.28 -3.92 1.74
CA THR A 36 -14.50 -4.80 2.63
C THR A 36 -13.02 -4.80 2.28
N LEU A 37 -12.66 -4.77 0.99
CA LEU A 37 -11.27 -4.68 0.55
C LEU A 37 -10.62 -3.37 1.02
N ILE A 38 -11.31 -2.23 0.86
CA ILE A 38 -10.80 -0.93 1.31
C ILE A 38 -10.63 -0.91 2.83
N ILE A 39 -11.60 -1.42 3.60
CA ILE A 39 -11.49 -1.50 5.06
C ILE A 39 -10.28 -2.35 5.47
N GLY A 40 -10.09 -3.52 4.83
CA GLY A 40 -8.95 -4.40 5.10
C GLY A 40 -7.59 -3.79 4.72
N ALA A 41 -7.55 -2.93 3.70
CA ALA A 41 -6.34 -2.22 3.30
C ALA A 41 -5.98 -1.06 4.25
N ILE A 42 -6.98 -0.37 4.81
CA ILE A 42 -6.77 0.77 5.72
C ILE A 42 -6.45 0.31 7.14
N VAL A 43 -7.14 -0.72 7.64
CA VAL A 43 -6.97 -1.20 9.02
C VAL A 43 -5.73 -2.08 9.12
N GLY A 44 -4.62 -1.49 9.59
CA GLY A 44 -3.34 -2.16 9.78
C GLY A 44 -2.86 -2.22 11.24
N THR A 45 -1.60 -2.60 11.41
CA THR A 45 -0.92 -2.73 12.73
C THR A 45 -0.79 -1.40 13.49
N GLY A 46 -0.97 -0.27 12.82
CA GLY A 46 -0.87 1.06 13.42
C GLY A 46 -1.85 1.32 14.56
N VAL A 47 -3.00 0.65 14.60
CA VAL A 47 -4.00 0.80 15.68
C VAL A 47 -3.44 0.38 17.04
N PHE A 48 -2.47 -0.53 17.06
CA PHE A 48 -1.84 -0.98 18.30
C PHE A 48 -0.77 0.00 18.83
N VAL A 49 -0.09 0.73 17.95
CA VAL A 49 1.03 1.62 18.32
C VAL A 49 0.59 3.06 18.55
N SER A 50 -0.30 3.56 17.68
CA SER A 50 -0.68 4.98 17.63
C SER A 50 -1.35 5.52 18.90
N PRO A 51 -2.26 4.80 19.60
CA PRO A 51 -2.93 5.34 20.77
C PRO A 51 -1.96 5.73 21.90
N LYS A 52 -0.93 4.90 22.15
CA LYS A 52 0.10 5.18 23.15
C LYS A 52 0.92 6.43 22.80
N GLY A 53 1.21 6.62 21.51
CA GLY A 53 1.91 7.79 20.99
C GLY A 53 1.10 9.08 21.15
N VAL A 54 -0.17 9.05 20.74
CA VAL A 54 -1.08 10.20 20.82
C VAL A 54 -1.31 10.58 22.28
N LEU A 55 -1.67 9.63 23.14
CA LEU A 55 -1.96 9.91 24.54
C LEU A 55 -0.75 10.50 25.29
N LYS A 56 0.46 10.01 25.00
CA LYS A 56 1.70 10.54 25.59
C LYS A 56 1.97 11.99 25.17
N LYS A 57 1.51 12.41 23.99
CA LYS A 57 1.70 13.77 23.47
C LYS A 57 0.59 14.73 23.87
N THR A 58 -0.65 14.25 23.96
CA THR A 58 -1.80 15.09 24.36
C THR A 58 -1.96 15.21 25.87
N GLY A 59 -1.49 14.24 26.66
CA GLY A 59 -1.59 14.22 28.12
C GLY A 59 -3.01 14.03 28.69
N SER A 60 -4.04 14.30 27.90
CA SER A 60 -5.45 14.13 28.25
C SER A 60 -6.18 13.22 27.24
N LEU A 61 -7.09 12.39 27.77
CA LEU A 61 -7.94 11.48 26.98
C LEU A 61 -8.90 12.25 26.06
N GLY A 62 -9.48 13.37 26.52
CA GLY A 62 -10.39 14.17 25.72
C GLY A 62 -9.71 14.77 24.49
N MET A 63 -8.49 15.29 24.66
CA MET A 63 -7.67 15.80 23.56
C MET A 63 -7.23 14.69 22.60
N ALA A 64 -6.93 13.49 23.11
CA ALA A 64 -6.60 12.34 22.25
C ALA A 64 -7.77 11.95 21.34
N LEU A 65 -9.00 11.93 21.85
CA LEU A 65 -10.19 11.63 21.05
C LEU A 65 -10.46 12.71 20.00
N MET A 66 -10.28 14.00 20.35
CA MET A 66 -10.39 15.08 19.36
C MET A 66 -9.39 14.91 18.21
N VAL A 67 -8.13 14.61 18.51
CA VAL A 67 -7.10 14.34 17.48
C VAL A 67 -7.54 13.21 16.55
N TRP A 68 -8.03 12.09 17.09
CA TRP A 68 -8.54 10.97 16.28
C TRP A 68 -9.69 11.39 15.36
N THR A 69 -10.67 12.15 15.86
CA THR A 69 -11.80 12.62 15.05
C THR A 69 -11.35 13.57 13.93
N ILE A 70 -10.43 14.50 14.22
CA ILE A 70 -9.92 15.47 13.24
C ILE A 70 -9.11 14.75 12.16
N THR A 71 -8.23 13.81 12.52
CA THR A 71 -7.47 13.02 11.55
C THR A 71 -8.39 12.15 10.68
N GLY A 72 -9.45 11.58 11.26
CA GLY A 72 -10.46 10.84 10.49
C GLY A 72 -11.17 11.72 9.47
N PHE A 73 -11.57 12.93 9.86
CA PHE A 73 -12.20 13.89 8.95
C PHE A 73 -11.26 14.35 7.84
N LEU A 74 -10.00 14.68 8.16
CA LEU A 74 -8.99 15.03 7.17
C LEU A 74 -8.74 13.90 6.16
N SER A 75 -8.68 12.65 6.64
CA SER A 75 -8.53 11.49 5.78
C SER A 75 -9.72 11.28 4.86
N MET A 76 -10.94 11.56 5.31
CA MET A 76 -12.15 11.50 4.49
C MET A 76 -12.11 12.53 3.36
N MET A 77 -11.71 13.77 3.65
CA MET A 77 -11.56 14.80 2.60
C MET A 77 -10.51 14.39 1.57
N GLY A 78 -9.37 13.84 2.01
CA GLY A 78 -8.34 13.31 1.12
C GLY A 78 -8.87 12.19 0.22
N ALA A 79 -9.63 11.25 0.78
CA ALA A 79 -10.23 10.15 0.02
C ALA A 79 -11.19 10.63 -1.07
N ILE A 80 -11.99 11.66 -0.81
CA ILE A 80 -12.88 12.26 -1.82
C ILE A 80 -12.06 12.88 -2.96
N CYS A 81 -11.03 13.66 -2.66
CA CYS A 81 -10.16 14.25 -3.68
C CYS A 81 -9.47 13.18 -4.55
N TYR A 82 -8.98 12.10 -3.93
CA TYR A 82 -8.39 10.97 -4.65
C TYR A 82 -9.42 10.19 -5.48
N THR A 83 -10.66 10.12 -5.01
CA THR A 83 -11.75 9.48 -5.75
C THR A 83 -12.06 10.27 -7.02
N GLU A 84 -12.22 11.59 -6.93
CA GLU A 84 -12.44 12.46 -8.10
C GLU A 84 -11.31 12.36 -9.13
N LEU A 85 -10.05 12.33 -8.65
CA LEU A 85 -8.89 12.16 -9.52
C LEU A 85 -8.89 10.78 -10.20
N GLY A 86 -9.22 9.73 -9.44
CA GLY A 86 -9.29 8.35 -9.90
C GLY A 86 -10.42 8.06 -10.88
N THR A 87 -11.54 8.75 -10.76
CA THR A 87 -12.65 8.67 -11.72
C THR A 87 -12.40 9.50 -12.98
N THR A 88 -11.64 10.60 -12.87
CA THR A 88 -11.34 11.48 -14.01
C THR A 88 -10.30 10.88 -14.95
N PHE A 89 -9.23 10.27 -14.42
CA PHE A 89 -8.19 9.64 -15.25
C PHE A 89 -8.03 8.14 -14.90
N PRO A 90 -8.83 7.26 -15.52
CA PRO A 90 -8.80 5.81 -15.26
C PRO A 90 -7.60 5.14 -15.97
N MET A 91 -6.39 5.57 -15.64
CA MET A 91 -5.15 4.99 -16.15
C MET A 91 -4.57 3.97 -15.18
N SER A 92 -3.95 2.93 -15.71
CA SER A 92 -3.18 1.98 -14.90
C SER A 92 -1.85 2.61 -14.46
N GLY A 93 -1.46 2.43 -13.19
CA GLY A 93 -0.15 2.87 -12.68
C GLY A 93 -0.15 3.65 -11.36
N CYS A 94 -1.31 3.75 -10.68
CA CYS A 94 -1.43 4.39 -9.36
C CYS A 94 -0.95 5.86 -9.39
N ASP A 95 -0.47 6.36 -8.25
CA ASP A 95 -0.01 7.73 -8.03
C ASP A 95 1.08 8.19 -9.01
N PHE A 96 1.92 7.25 -9.47
CA PHE A 96 2.99 7.52 -10.42
C PHE A 96 2.47 8.08 -11.75
N THR A 97 1.35 7.56 -12.26
CA THR A 97 0.80 8.00 -13.55
C THR A 97 0.31 9.44 -13.48
N TYR A 98 -0.33 9.85 -12.38
CA TYR A 98 -0.74 11.25 -12.17
C TYR A 98 0.48 12.17 -12.07
N MET A 99 1.51 11.74 -11.33
CA MET A 99 2.73 12.53 -11.18
C MET A 99 3.45 12.73 -12.52
N ARG A 100 3.49 11.69 -13.35
CA ARG A 100 4.10 11.75 -14.69
C ARG A 100 3.32 12.68 -15.63
N MET A 101 1.99 12.68 -15.55
CA MET A 101 1.14 13.52 -16.40
C MET A 101 1.24 15.01 -16.05
N CYS A 102 1.30 15.34 -14.75
CA CYS A 102 1.33 16.73 -14.29
C CYS A 102 2.74 17.35 -14.30
N PHE A 103 3.77 16.58 -13.96
CA PHE A 103 5.12 17.10 -13.69
C PHE A 103 6.21 16.56 -14.64
N GLY A 104 5.86 15.66 -15.58
CA GLY A 104 6.82 15.05 -16.50
C GLY A 104 7.59 13.87 -15.91
N GLU A 105 8.63 13.42 -16.62
CA GLU A 105 9.27 12.12 -16.34
C GLU A 105 10.23 12.13 -15.15
N LEU A 106 11.00 13.20 -14.97
CA LEU A 106 12.02 13.28 -13.92
C LEU A 106 11.41 13.34 -12.50
N PRO A 107 10.40 14.19 -12.21
CA PRO A 107 9.75 14.20 -10.89
C PRO A 107 8.99 12.91 -10.59
N ALA A 108 8.39 12.29 -11.61
CA ALA A 108 7.72 11.01 -11.45
C ALA A 108 8.70 9.87 -11.10
N PHE A 109 9.87 9.84 -11.72
CA PHE A 109 10.93 8.88 -11.38
C PHE A 109 11.40 9.05 -9.94
N LEU A 110 11.65 10.30 -9.50
CA LEU A 110 12.06 10.58 -8.12
C LEU A 110 11.00 10.16 -7.11
N TYR A 111 9.72 10.40 -7.39
CA TYR A 111 8.62 9.94 -6.57
C TYR A 111 8.62 8.41 -6.43
N LEU A 112 8.72 7.69 -7.55
CA LEU A 112 8.76 6.23 -7.55
C LEU A 112 10.00 5.68 -6.81
N TRP A 113 11.15 6.32 -6.98
CA TRP A 113 12.39 5.98 -6.29
C TRP A 113 12.23 6.08 -4.78
N VAL A 114 11.72 7.21 -4.28
CA VAL A 114 11.44 7.43 -2.85
C VAL A 114 10.40 6.43 -2.35
N TYR A 115 9.37 6.15 -3.15
CA TYR A 115 8.33 5.21 -2.77
C TYR A 115 8.89 3.79 -2.57
N ILE A 116 9.72 3.30 -3.49
CA ILE A 116 10.30 1.96 -3.42
C ILE A 116 11.38 1.87 -2.34
N VAL A 117 12.28 2.85 -2.24
CA VAL A 117 13.45 2.80 -1.35
C VAL A 117 13.10 3.15 0.09
N ILE A 118 12.15 4.06 0.31
CA ILE A 118 11.83 4.59 1.63
C ILE A 118 10.45 4.12 2.07
N ILE A 119 9.40 4.48 1.35
CA ILE A 119 8.02 4.31 1.84
C ILE A 119 7.64 2.83 1.95
N GLY A 120 7.95 2.03 0.93
CA GLY A 120 7.70 0.59 0.89
C GLY A 120 8.29 -0.17 2.09
N PRO A 121 9.61 -0.11 2.34
CA PRO A 121 10.23 -0.85 3.45
C PRO A 121 9.87 -0.29 4.83
N VAL A 122 9.54 1.00 4.96
CA VAL A 122 9.16 1.60 6.27
C VAL A 122 7.92 0.93 6.85
N GLY A 123 6.91 0.62 6.04
CA GLY A 123 5.71 -0.09 6.50
C GLY A 123 6.04 -1.46 7.11
N ASN A 124 6.87 -2.23 6.40
CA ASN A 124 7.34 -3.55 6.87
C ASN A 124 8.18 -3.42 8.15
N ALA A 125 9.04 -2.41 8.22
CA ALA A 125 9.88 -2.15 9.40
C ALA A 125 9.04 -1.80 10.65
N ILE A 126 8.01 -0.95 10.50
CA ILE A 126 7.11 -0.60 11.61
C ILE A 126 6.33 -1.84 12.07
N ALA A 127 5.81 -2.65 11.14
CA ALA A 127 5.12 -3.88 11.48
C ALA A 127 6.02 -4.86 12.24
N ALA A 128 7.26 -5.08 11.79
CA ALA A 128 8.22 -5.96 12.44
C ALA A 128 8.64 -5.46 13.83
N LEU A 129 8.88 -4.15 13.99
CA LEU A 129 9.18 -3.54 15.28
C LEU A 129 8.00 -3.67 16.25
N THR A 130 6.78 -3.48 15.75
CA THR A 130 5.55 -3.64 16.55
C THR A 130 5.46 -5.08 17.02
N PHE A 131 5.54 -6.05 16.12
CA PHE A 131 5.52 -7.46 16.44
C PHE A 131 6.57 -7.85 17.49
N ALA A 132 7.82 -7.41 17.31
CA ALA A 132 8.89 -7.67 18.27
C ALA A 132 8.59 -7.11 19.67
N ASN A 133 8.03 -5.89 19.77
CA ASN A 133 7.64 -5.31 21.05
C ASN A 133 6.53 -6.12 21.74
N TYR A 134 5.50 -6.52 21.00
CA TYR A 134 4.37 -7.26 21.57
C TYR A 134 4.74 -8.70 21.98
N VAL A 135 5.62 -9.38 21.22
CA VAL A 135 6.08 -10.74 21.53
C VAL A 135 7.02 -10.78 22.72
N LEU A 136 7.88 -9.77 22.89
CA LEU A 136 8.83 -9.70 24.01
C LEU A 136 8.18 -9.23 25.32
N GLN A 137 7.03 -8.57 25.25
CA GLN A 137 6.32 -8.05 26.41
C GLN A 137 6.00 -9.08 27.52
N PRO A 138 5.53 -10.31 27.23
CA PRO A 138 5.33 -11.33 28.27
C PRO A 138 6.63 -11.86 28.89
N PHE A 139 7.71 -11.96 28.12
CA PHE A 139 9.01 -12.47 28.62
C PHE A 139 9.73 -11.46 29.52
N PHE A 140 9.45 -10.17 29.36
CA PHE A 140 10.04 -9.08 30.13
C PHE A 140 8.97 -8.27 30.87
N ALA A 141 8.03 -8.95 31.53
CA ALA A 141 6.90 -8.30 32.18
C ALA A 141 7.30 -7.31 33.30
N THR A 142 8.40 -7.57 34.02
CA THR A 142 8.87 -6.77 35.16
C THR A 142 10.09 -5.89 34.84
N CYS A 143 10.69 -6.03 33.65
CA CYS A 143 11.93 -5.36 33.28
C CYS A 143 11.72 -4.48 32.03
N SER A 144 12.46 -3.38 31.92
CA SER A 144 12.49 -2.61 30.68
C SER A 144 13.12 -3.45 29.57
N ILE A 145 12.39 -3.65 28.47
CA ILE A 145 12.88 -4.42 27.33
C ILE A 145 14.12 -3.72 26.76
N PRO A 146 15.30 -4.37 26.70
CA PRO A 146 16.49 -3.75 26.15
C PRO A 146 16.27 -3.42 24.67
N PRO A 147 16.63 -2.20 24.22
CA PRO A 147 16.42 -1.78 22.83
C PRO A 147 17.10 -2.68 21.79
N SER A 148 18.22 -3.30 22.16
CA SER A 148 18.95 -4.27 21.33
C SER A 148 18.11 -5.52 21.06
N ALA A 149 17.39 -6.06 22.03
CA ALA A 149 16.56 -7.25 21.86
C ALA A 149 15.39 -7.02 20.89
N ILE A 150 14.74 -5.85 20.98
CA ILE A 150 13.67 -5.46 20.05
C ILE A 150 14.22 -5.36 18.62
N ARG A 151 15.37 -4.70 18.44
CA ARG A 151 16.00 -4.51 17.13
C ARG A 151 16.45 -5.84 16.52
N LEU A 152 17.06 -6.73 17.30
CA LEU A 152 17.51 -8.04 16.83
C LEU A 152 16.30 -8.92 16.43
N THR A 153 15.27 -8.95 17.25
CA THR A 153 14.05 -9.72 16.95
C THR A 153 13.34 -9.17 15.72
N ALA A 154 13.23 -7.84 15.59
CA ALA A 154 12.67 -7.21 14.40
C ALA A 154 13.52 -7.48 13.14
N ALA A 155 14.85 -7.43 13.25
CA ALA A 155 15.76 -7.75 12.15
C ALA A 155 15.65 -9.23 11.71
N LEU A 156 15.50 -10.17 12.64
CA LEU A 156 15.27 -11.58 12.34
C LEU A 156 13.93 -11.79 11.62
N VAL A 157 12.87 -11.11 12.07
CA VAL A 157 11.54 -11.17 11.44
C VAL A 157 11.59 -10.61 10.03
N LEU A 158 12.22 -9.45 9.82
CA LEU A 158 12.41 -8.88 8.49
C LEU A 158 13.23 -9.81 7.60
N CYS A 159 14.37 -10.32 8.09
CA CYS A 159 15.22 -11.24 7.33
C CYS A 159 14.47 -12.52 6.91
N LYS A 160 13.51 -12.98 7.72
CA LYS A 160 12.66 -14.15 7.42
C LYS A 160 11.46 -13.87 6.50
N TYR A 161 10.96 -12.63 6.47
CA TYR A 161 9.76 -12.25 5.71
C TYR A 161 10.07 -11.53 4.38
N LEU A 162 11.28 -10.99 4.23
CA LEU A 162 11.73 -10.26 3.03
C LEU A 162 12.60 -11.10 2.08
N ILE A 163 12.99 -12.33 2.48
CA ILE A 163 13.72 -13.34 1.70
C ILE A 163 12.82 -14.56 1.56
#